data_AF-A0A9X1CHQ3-F1
#
_entry.id   AF-A0A9X1CHQ3-F1
#
_cell.length_a   1.000
_cell.length_b   1.000
_cell.length_c   1.000
_cell.angle_alpha   90.00
_cell.angle_beta   90.00
_cell.angle_gamma   90.00
#
_symmetry.space_group_name_H-M   'P 1'
#
loop_
_entity.id
_entity.type
_entity.pdbx_description
1 polymer ?
#
loop_
_entity_poly.entity_id
_entity_poly.type
_entity_poly.pdbx_seq_one_letter_code
_entity_poly.pdbx_strand_id
1 'polypeptide(L)' 'MNSLKHLSDELLEESLRKAIKLKLDQDFCATLQNEIEERAERGRKSTNTNTMDVINFHKK' A
#
# COMPACT_ATOMS: atom_id res chain seq x y z
N MET A 1 3.31 -16.58 8.04
CA MET A 1 3.03 -16.33 6.61
C MET A 1 4.13 -15.43 6.05
N ASN A 2 4.67 -15.76 4.88
CA ASN A 2 5.61 -14.89 4.18
C ASN A 2 4.90 -13.57 3.82
N SER A 3 5.51 -12.44 4.14
CA SER A 3 4.90 -11.13 3.93
C SER A 3 4.83 -10.80 2.43
N LEU A 4 3.67 -10.30 1.95
CA LEU A 4 3.45 -9.86 0.56
C LEU A 4 4.22 -8.58 0.18
N LYS A 5 4.99 -8.01 1.12
CA LYS A 5 5.78 -6.78 0.95
C LYS A 5 6.82 -6.83 -0.18
N HIS A 6 7.20 -8.03 -0.64
CA HIS A 6 8.16 -8.22 -1.73
C HIS A 6 7.51 -8.10 -3.12
N LEU A 7 6.18 -8.12 -3.23
CA LEU A 7 5.47 -7.96 -4.50
C LEU A 7 5.38 -6.48 -4.88
N SER A 8 5.43 -6.20 -6.19
CA SER A 8 5.11 -4.87 -6.72
C SER A 8 3.61 -4.56 -6.59
N ASP A 9 3.25 -3.28 -6.61
CA ASP A 9 1.85 -2.82 -6.54
C ASP A 9 1.03 -3.38 -7.72
N GLU A 10 1.60 -3.32 -8.93
CA GLU A 10 0.97 -3.85 -10.14
C GLU A 10 0.67 -5.36 -10.02
N LEU A 11 1.61 -6.14 -9.47
CA LEU A 11 1.44 -7.57 -9.30
C LEU A 11 0.40 -7.90 -8.20
N LEU A 12 0.33 -7.09 -7.14
CA LEU A 12 -0.69 -7.22 -6.10
C LEU A 12 -2.09 -6.96 -6.64
N GLU A 13 -2.27 -5.89 -7.41
CA GLU A 13 -3.56 -5.56 -8.03
C GLU A 13 -3.99 -6.61 -9.05
N GLU A 14 -3.07 -7.07 -9.90
CA GLU A 14 -3.36 -8.12 -10.88
C GLU A 14 -3.71 -9.45 -10.18
N SER A 15 -2.98 -9.79 -9.11
CA SER A 15 -3.26 -10.99 -8.31
C SER A 15 -4.65 -10.95 -7.68
N LEU A 16 -5.08 -9.80 -7.14
CA LEU A 16 -6.42 -9.64 -6.58
C LEU A 16 -7.50 -9.79 -7.66
N ARG A 17 -7.33 -9.17 -8.83
CA ARG A 17 -8.26 -9.31 -9.96
C ARG A 17 -8.39 -10.76 -10.41
N LYS A 18 -7.27 -11.48 -10.51
CA LYS A 18 -7.25 -12.91 -10.87
C LYS A 18 -7.90 -13.77 -9.79
N ALA A 19 -7.61 -13.51 -8.52
CA ALA A 19 -8.17 -14.25 -7.39
C ALA A 19 -9.70 -14.14 -7.34
N ILE A 20 -10.25 -12.93 -7.52
CA ILE A 20 -11.69 -12.69 -7.61
C ILE A 20 -12.29 -13.40 -8.83
N LYS A 21 -11.66 -13.28 -10.00
CA LYS A 21 -12.13 -13.92 -11.24
C LYS A 21 -12.20 -15.45 -11.10
N LEU A 22 -11.22 -16.04 -10.43
CA LEU A 22 -11.13 -17.48 -10.19
C LEU A 22 -11.96 -17.94 -8.98
N LYS A 23 -12.63 -17.02 -8.27
CA LYS A 23 -13.37 -17.32 -7.03
C LYS A 23 -12.51 -18.10 -6.03
N LEU A 24 -11.27 -17.65 -5.87
CA LEU A 24 -10.38 -18.20 -4.85
C LEU A 24 -10.91 -17.90 -3.45
N ASP A 25 -10.27 -18.52 -2.48
CA ASP A 25 -10.56 -18.35 -1.07
C ASP A 25 -10.71 -16.87 -0.66
N GLN A 26 -11.72 -16.61 0.16
CA GLN A 26 -12.09 -15.26 0.56
C GLN A 26 -11.02 -14.63 1.46
N ASP A 27 -10.37 -15.41 2.32
CA ASP A 27 -9.30 -14.93 3.21
C ASP A 27 -8.05 -14.58 2.40
N PHE A 28 -7.79 -15.34 1.33
CA PHE A 28 -6.73 -15.00 0.37
C PHE A 28 -7.00 -13.65 -0.32
N CYS A 29 -8.23 -13.43 -0.81
CA CYS A 29 -8.59 -12.15 -1.43
C CYS A 29 -8.50 -10.99 -0.44
N ALA A 30 -8.98 -11.18 0.80
CA ALA A 30 -8.91 -10.18 1.86
C ALA A 30 -7.46 -9.83 2.22
N THR A 31 -6.56 -10.83 2.23
CA THR A 31 -5.13 -10.61 2.49
C THR A 31 -4.49 -9.71 1.43
N LEU A 32 -4.82 -9.92 0.15
CA LEU A 32 -4.33 -9.08 -0.95
C LEU A 32 -4.88 -7.65 -0.85
N GLN A 33 -6.18 -7.51 -0.54
CA GLN A 33 -6.82 -6.21 -0.39
C GLN A 33 -6.22 -5.40 0.77
N ASN A 34 -6.01 -6.03 1.93
CA ASN A 34 -5.42 -5.38 3.10
C ASN A 34 -4.02 -4.84 2.81
N GLU A 35 -3.16 -5.60 2.13
CA GLU A 35 -1.81 -5.10 1.78
C GLU A 35 -1.87 -3.90 0.82
N ILE A 36 -2.80 -3.89 -0.14
CA ILE A 36 -3.00 -2.75 -1.05
C ILE A 36 -3.44 -1.50 -0.27
N GLU A 37 -4.40 -1.65 0.64
CA GLU A 37 -4.90 -0.56 1.48
C GLU A 37 -3.79 -0.01 2.41
N GLU A 38 -3.05 -0.90 3.07
CA GLU A 38 -1.90 -0.52 3.91
C GLU A 38 -0.83 0.26 3.12
N ARG A 39 -0.56 -0.13 1.87
CA ARG A 39 0.39 0.60 1.01
C ARG A 39 -0.09 2.01 0.68
N ALA A 40 -1.37 2.14 0.35
CA ALA A 40 -1.98 3.45 0.11
C ALA A 40 -1.91 4.34 1.37
N GLU A 41 -2.13 3.76 2.55
CA GLU A 41 -2.02 4.47 3.83
C GLU A 41 -0.59 4.89 4.18
N ARG A 42 0.40 4.01 3.93
CA ARG A 42 1.82 4.34 4.09
C ARG A 42 2.22 5.50 3.17
N GLY A 43 1.76 5.50 1.92
CA GLY A 43 1.98 6.61 0.97
C GLY A 43 1.37 7.94 1.45
N ARG A 44 0.16 7.89 2.04
CA ARG A 44 -0.51 9.07 2.63
C ARG A 44 0.16 9.58 3.90
N LYS A 45 0.65 8.69 4.77
CA LYS A 45 1.39 9.11 5.99
C LYS A 45 2.72 9.78 5.65
N SER A 46 3.43 9.28 4.63
CA SER A 46 4.72 9.84 4.22
C SER A 46 4.61 11.25 3.61
N THR A 47 3.46 11.61 3.03
CA THR A 47 3.22 12.94 2.47
C THR A 47 2.81 13.98 3.51
N ASN A 48 2.31 13.56 4.69
CA ASN A 48 1.92 14.48 5.75
C ASN A 48 3.07 14.92 6.69
N THR A 49 4.18 14.17 6.73
CA THR A 49 5.34 14.50 7.58
C THR A 49 6.35 15.45 6.93
N ASN A 50 6.31 15.67 5.61
CA ASN A 50 7.29 16.52 4.92
C ASN A 50 6.89 18.00 4.79
N THR A 51 5.69 18.40 5.22
CA THR A 51 5.21 19.78 5.03
C THR A 51 5.42 20.69 6.25
N MET A 52 5.80 20.14 7.41
CA MET A 52 5.97 20.93 8.64
C MET A 52 7.42 21.36 8.94
N ASP A 53 8.43 20.77 8.28
CA ASP A 53 9.85 21.10 8.55
C ASP A 53 10.47 22.13 7.58
N VAL A 54 9.73 22.62 6.58
CA VAL A 54 10.30 23.52 5.54
C VAL A 54 10.12 25.02 5.86
N ILE A 55 9.48 25.38 6.98
CA ILE A 55 9.21 26.79 7.35
C ILE A 55 10.09 27.26 8.51
N ASN A 56 11.42 27.07 8.47
CA ASN A 56 12.28 27.85 9.38
C ASN A 56 13.73 28.07 8.95
N PHE A 57 13.99 28.25 7.65
CA PHE A 57 15.29 28.74 7.21
C PHE A 57 15.08 29.85 6.20
N HIS A 58 14.90 31.10 6.65
CA HIS A 58 15.28 32.34 5.93
C HIS A 58 15.13 33.54 6.88
N LYS A 59 16.07 33.67 7.83
CA LYS A 59 16.43 34.96 8.41
C LYS A 59 17.90 34.93 8.80
N LYS A 60 18.75 35.41 7.89
CA LYS A 60 20.04 36.02 8.25
C LYS A 60 20.41 37.05 7.21
#